data_AF-A0A0C9R187-F1
#
_entry.id   AF-A0A0C9R187-F1
#
_cell.length_a   1.000
_cell.length_b   1.000
_cell.length_c   1.000
_cell.angle_alpha   90.00
_cell.angle_beta   90.00
_cell.angle_gamma   90.00
#
_symmetry.space_group_name_H-M   'P 1'
#
loop_
_entity.id
_entity.type
_entity.pdbx_description
1 polymer ?
#
loop_
_entity_poly.entity_id
_entity_poly.type
_entity_poly.pdbx_seq_one_letter_code
_entity_poly.pdbx_strand_id
1 'polypeptide(L)'
;LSLVQHFFENGVHELVRLVRDAVVAAFGHISLKERVGPADFAVGFDFVKKHISRDSKKPLPGFLRFLLPPLEVEGDTDDVRVLNVMILETRDILETDDFAKVLGMCIDQGCTKLTDDVDTCFRNMRAAQDECGSGDQAAASATPEATTAFAMAKLLPVLRNSLVSARQDAFLKTILQAELLRSMLANVYEAFCQTEDADRINHNLAPLS
;
A
#
# COMPACT_ATOMS: atom_id res chain seq x y z
N LEU A 1 -12.03 8.92 16.49
CA LEU A 1 -12.45 8.25 15.23
C LEU A 1 -12.58 9.22 14.04
N SER A 2 -13.19 10.40 14.21
CA SER A 2 -13.32 11.41 13.13
C SER A 2 -11.99 11.84 12.49
N LEU A 3 -10.86 11.72 13.20
CA LEU A 3 -9.51 12.01 12.68
C LEU A 3 -9.16 11.27 11.38
N VAL A 4 -9.82 10.14 11.09
CA VAL A 4 -9.67 9.44 9.80
C VAL A 4 -10.05 10.32 8.59
N GLN A 5 -10.90 11.33 8.79
CA GLN A 5 -11.28 12.29 7.76
C GLN A 5 -10.06 13.04 7.20
N HIS A 6 -9.05 13.32 8.03
CA HIS A 6 -7.82 13.96 7.57
C HIS A 6 -7.15 13.18 6.43
N PHE A 7 -7.12 11.85 6.53
CA PHE A 7 -6.60 11.01 5.44
C PHE A 7 -7.44 11.14 4.17
N PHE A 8 -8.77 11.09 4.27
CA PHE A 8 -9.64 11.14 3.09
C PHE A 8 -9.71 12.52 2.43
N GLU A 9 -9.60 13.59 3.21
CA GLU A 9 -9.73 14.97 2.73
C GLU A 9 -8.41 15.56 2.24
N ASN A 10 -7.29 15.22 2.88
CA ASN A 10 -5.99 15.85 2.60
C ASN A 10 -4.89 14.81 2.36
N GLY A 11 -4.75 13.86 3.28
CA GLY A 11 -3.63 12.93 3.31
C GLY A 11 -3.49 12.05 2.06
N VAL A 12 -4.60 11.53 1.55
CA VAL A 12 -4.63 10.69 0.36
C VAL A 12 -4.20 11.47 -0.88
N HIS A 13 -4.55 12.74 -0.99
CA HIS A 13 -4.14 13.58 -2.11
C HIS A 13 -2.64 13.86 -2.08
N GLU A 14 -2.07 14.12 -0.90
CA GLU A 14 -0.62 14.26 -0.74
C GLU A 14 0.12 12.96 -1.05
N LEU A 15 -0.37 11.82 -0.54
CA LEU A 15 0.20 10.51 -0.84
C LEU A 15 0.14 10.19 -2.34
N VAL A 16 -0.98 10.49 -3.01
CA VAL A 16 -1.12 10.32 -4.46
C VAL A 16 -0.13 11.19 -5.24
N ARG A 17 0.14 12.42 -4.81
CA ARG A 17 1.17 13.27 -5.43
C ARG A 17 2.56 12.65 -5.28
N LEU A 18 2.91 12.22 -4.06
CA LEU A 18 4.18 11.58 -3.79
C LEU A 18 4.39 10.30 -4.63
N VAL A 19 3.37 9.45 -4.73
CA VAL A 19 3.43 8.24 -5.58
C VAL A 19 3.50 8.61 -7.06
N ARG A 20 2.74 9.61 -7.50
CA ARG A 20 2.78 10.11 -8.89
C ARG A 20 4.18 10.56 -9.27
N ASP A 21 4.84 11.34 -8.42
CA ASP A 21 6.19 11.84 -8.70
C ASP A 21 7.18 10.69 -8.84
N ALA A 22 7.09 9.67 -7.97
CA ALA A 22 7.90 8.46 -8.08
C ALA A 22 7.61 7.65 -9.37
N VAL A 23 6.34 7.54 -9.78
CA VAL A 23 5.95 6.88 -11.04
C VAL A 23 6.46 7.65 -12.26
N VAL A 24 6.41 8.99 -12.24
CA VAL A 24 6.97 9.82 -13.31
C VAL A 24 8.49 9.66 -13.38
N ALA A 25 9.18 9.58 -12.24
CA ALA A 25 10.61 9.28 -12.23
C ALA A 25 10.92 7.89 -12.83
N ALA A 26 10.10 6.89 -12.53
CA ALA A 26 10.29 5.52 -13.01
C ALA A 26 9.98 5.33 -14.51
N PHE A 27 8.88 5.90 -15.00
CA PHE A 27 8.35 5.60 -16.35
C PHE A 27 8.34 6.81 -17.29
N GLY A 28 8.54 8.03 -16.80
CA GLY A 28 8.35 9.27 -17.57
C GLY A 28 9.35 9.47 -18.72
N HIS A 29 10.47 8.76 -18.70
CA HIS A 29 11.48 8.78 -19.75
C HIS A 29 11.23 7.74 -20.86
N ILE A 30 10.31 6.79 -20.64
CA ILE A 30 10.02 5.71 -21.59
C ILE A 30 9.15 6.26 -22.73
N SER A 31 9.59 6.03 -23.97
CA SER A 31 8.84 6.50 -25.14
C SER A 31 7.55 5.70 -25.32
N LEU A 32 6.48 6.36 -25.77
CA LEU A 32 5.20 5.72 -26.09
C LEU A 32 5.32 4.63 -27.18
N LYS A 33 6.36 4.69 -28.01
CA LYS A 33 6.66 3.69 -29.06
C LYS A 33 7.51 2.53 -28.55
N GLU A 34 8.17 2.69 -27.41
CA GLU A 34 9.08 1.72 -26.83
C GLU A 34 8.33 0.46 -26.41
N ARG A 35 8.90 -0.71 -26.69
CA ARG A 35 8.31 -1.99 -26.33
C ARG A 35 8.79 -2.38 -24.95
N VAL A 36 7.85 -2.54 -24.04
CA VAL A 36 8.09 -2.95 -22.64
C VAL A 36 7.36 -4.25 -22.35
N GLY A 37 7.98 -5.10 -21.55
CA GLY A 37 7.45 -6.36 -21.05
C GLY A 37 7.10 -6.30 -19.56
N PRO A 38 6.53 -7.38 -18.99
CA PRO A 38 6.15 -7.40 -17.57
C PRO A 38 7.32 -7.19 -16.61
N ALA A 39 8.52 -7.69 -16.97
CA ALA A 39 9.73 -7.51 -16.17
C ALA A 39 10.10 -6.02 -16.00
N ASP A 40 9.88 -5.20 -17.04
CA ASP A 40 10.15 -3.75 -16.98
C ASP A 40 9.21 -3.05 -16.00
N PHE A 41 7.95 -3.50 -15.91
CA PHE A 41 7.01 -3.01 -14.90
C PHE A 41 7.39 -3.44 -13.49
N ALA A 42 7.83 -4.70 -13.30
CA ALA A 42 8.31 -5.17 -12.01
C ALA A 42 9.50 -4.33 -11.51
N VAL A 43 10.46 -4.03 -12.39
CA VAL A 43 11.58 -3.13 -12.09
C VAL A 43 11.08 -1.72 -11.77
N GLY A 44 10.14 -1.19 -12.56
CA GLY A 44 9.56 0.13 -12.31
C GLY A 44 8.80 0.23 -10.99
N PHE A 45 8.05 -0.80 -10.59
CA PHE A 45 7.36 -0.84 -9.30
C PHE A 45 8.33 -0.94 -8.12
N ASP A 46 9.39 -1.74 -8.24
CA ASP A 46 10.46 -1.80 -7.24
C ASP A 46 11.17 -0.45 -7.09
N PHE A 47 11.46 0.23 -8.21
CA PHE A 47 11.99 1.59 -8.21
C PHE A 47 11.05 2.54 -7.47
N VAL A 48 9.75 2.53 -7.77
CA VAL A 48 8.77 3.40 -7.10
C VAL A 48 8.77 3.16 -5.59
N LYS A 49 8.75 1.89 -5.15
CA LYS A 49 8.80 1.55 -3.72
C LYS A 49 10.06 2.10 -3.04
N LYS A 50 11.24 1.90 -3.64
CA LYS A 50 12.52 2.39 -3.11
C LYS A 50 12.58 3.91 -3.08
N HIS A 51 12.10 4.56 -4.13
CA HIS A 51 12.06 6.01 -4.24
C HIS A 51 11.18 6.64 -3.16
N ILE A 52 10.01 6.05 -2.90
CA ILE A 52 9.09 6.46 -1.82
C ILE A 52 9.72 6.21 -0.44
N SER A 53 10.36 5.05 -0.27
CA SER A 53 11.00 4.67 1.00
C SER A 53 12.27 5.48 1.30
N ARG A 54 12.84 6.16 0.29
CA ARG A 54 14.09 6.95 0.38
C ARG A 54 15.24 6.15 1.01
N ASP A 55 15.36 4.88 0.64
CA ASP A 55 16.31 3.91 1.20
C ASP A 55 16.28 3.79 2.74
N SER A 56 15.18 4.22 3.36
CA SER A 56 15.00 4.10 4.80
C SER A 56 14.50 2.70 5.18
N LYS A 57 14.66 2.33 6.44
CA LYS A 57 14.07 1.09 7.00
C LYS A 57 12.55 1.14 7.09
N LYS A 58 11.95 2.35 7.10
CA LYS A 58 10.50 2.51 7.14
C LYS A 58 9.94 2.50 5.71
N PRO A 59 8.89 1.73 5.43
CA PRO A 59 8.36 1.59 4.07
C PRO A 59 7.71 2.88 3.54
N LEU A 60 7.30 3.78 4.44
CA LEU A 60 6.78 5.10 4.10
C LEU A 60 7.21 6.12 5.17
N PRO A 61 8.39 6.77 5.01
CA PRO A 61 8.89 7.72 5.99
C PRO A 61 7.97 8.91 6.17
N GLY A 62 7.66 9.23 7.43
CA GLY A 62 6.76 10.34 7.76
C GLY A 62 5.30 10.09 7.39
N PHE A 63 4.87 8.83 7.25
CA PHE A 63 3.49 8.52 6.84
C PHE A 63 2.41 9.11 7.76
N LEU A 64 2.74 9.37 9.03
CA LEU A 64 1.83 9.99 10.00
C LEU A 64 1.18 11.26 9.47
N ARG A 65 1.91 12.09 8.71
CA ARG A 65 1.37 13.36 8.17
C ARG A 65 0.19 13.15 7.23
N PHE A 66 0.14 11.98 6.59
CA PHE A 66 -0.98 11.60 5.72
C PHE A 66 -2.17 11.09 6.54
N LEU A 67 -1.96 10.48 7.70
CA LEU A 67 -3.04 9.85 8.45
C LEU A 67 -3.68 10.76 9.50
N LEU A 68 -2.88 11.59 10.17
CA LEU A 68 -3.32 12.41 11.28
C LEU A 68 -2.99 13.89 11.03
N PRO A 69 -3.89 14.82 11.43
CA PRO A 69 -3.59 16.25 11.37
C PRO A 69 -2.44 16.58 12.32
N PRO A 70 -1.77 17.74 12.19
CA PRO A 70 -0.81 18.21 13.19
C PRO A 70 -1.42 18.25 14.60
N LEU A 71 -0.58 18.10 15.64
CA LEU A 71 -1.06 18.26 17.02
C LEU A 71 -1.40 19.73 17.26
N GLU A 72 -2.67 20.02 17.47
CA GLU A 72 -3.14 21.30 18.00
C GLU A 72 -3.63 21.03 19.42
N VAL A 73 -2.83 21.44 20.41
CA VAL A 73 -3.16 21.26 21.82
C VAL A 73 -3.92 22.49 22.30
N GLU A 74 -5.22 22.53 22.07
CA GLU A 74 -6.07 23.62 22.58
C GLU A 74 -7.32 23.07 23.26
N GLY A 75 -7.59 23.56 24.47
CA GLY A 75 -8.76 23.21 25.29
C GLY A 75 -8.39 22.58 26.63
N ASP A 76 -9.03 23.07 27.70
CA ASP A 76 -8.76 22.66 29.09
C ASP A 76 -9.87 21.77 29.68
N THR A 77 -10.80 21.29 28.85
CA THR A 77 -11.85 20.39 29.34
C THR A 77 -11.32 18.97 29.49
N ASP A 78 -11.86 18.23 30.47
CA ASP A 78 -11.48 16.84 30.73
C ASP A 78 -11.58 15.96 29.49
N ASP A 79 -12.64 16.11 28.69
CA ASP A 79 -12.85 15.39 27.43
C ASP A 79 -11.75 15.68 26.40
N VAL A 80 -11.30 16.95 26.30
CA VAL A 80 -10.21 17.34 25.39
C VAL A 80 -8.89 16.73 25.85
N ARG A 81 -8.64 16.67 27.16
CA ARG A 81 -7.44 16.01 27.70
C ARG A 81 -7.44 14.51 27.38
N VAL A 82 -8.55 13.82 27.59
CA VAL A 82 -8.68 12.39 27.25
C VAL A 82 -8.47 12.16 25.75
N LEU A 83 -9.10 12.97 24.90
CA LEU A 83 -8.91 12.88 23.45
C LEU A 83 -7.45 13.10 23.06
N ASN A 84 -6.76 14.09 23.65
CA ASN A 84 -5.35 14.36 23.39
C ASN A 84 -4.46 13.17 23.77
N VAL A 85 -4.72 12.51 24.90
CA VAL A 85 -4.03 11.29 25.30
C VAL A 85 -4.23 10.19 24.25
N MET A 86 -5.47 9.93 23.83
CA MET A 86 -5.76 8.92 22.79
C MET A 86 -5.05 9.24 21.45
N ILE A 87 -4.92 10.51 21.09
CA ILE A 87 -4.22 10.94 19.87
C ILE A 87 -2.72 10.66 19.97
N LEU A 88 -2.11 10.98 21.12
CA LEU A 88 -0.68 10.73 21.37
C LEU A 88 -0.38 9.24 21.37
N GLU A 89 -1.17 8.45 22.09
CA GLU A 89 -1.05 6.98 22.12
C GLU A 89 -1.22 6.37 20.72
N THR A 90 -2.18 6.87 19.93
CA THR A 90 -2.35 6.45 18.53
C THR A 90 -1.11 6.75 17.70
N ARG A 91 -0.50 7.94 17.87
CA ARG A 91 0.75 8.29 17.17
C ARG A 91 1.88 7.35 17.56
N ASP A 92 2.04 7.07 18.84
CA ASP A 92 3.09 6.19 19.34
C ASP A 92 2.98 4.79 18.74
N ILE A 93 1.77 4.19 18.71
CA ILE A 93 1.52 2.90 18.04
C ILE A 93 1.95 2.94 16.58
N LEU A 94 1.55 4.00 15.86
CA LEU A 94 1.83 4.18 14.45
C LEU A 94 3.34 4.39 14.17
N GLU A 95 4.11 4.88 15.15
CA GLU A 95 5.57 5.05 14.99
C GLU A 95 6.39 3.81 15.32
N THR A 96 5.78 2.79 15.93
CA THR A 96 6.43 1.51 16.26
C THR A 96 6.98 0.77 15.06
N ASP A 97 8.03 -0.03 15.29
CA ASP A 97 8.60 -0.91 14.29
C ASP A 97 7.64 -2.03 13.88
N ASP A 98 6.74 -2.47 14.77
CA ASP A 98 5.75 -3.50 14.46
C ASP A 98 4.67 -2.96 13.51
N PHE A 99 4.21 -1.72 13.71
CA PHE A 99 3.37 -1.06 12.71
C PHE A 99 4.11 -0.91 11.38
N ALA A 100 5.38 -0.50 11.40
CA ALA A 100 6.18 -0.36 10.18
C ALA A 100 6.31 -1.70 9.42
N LYS A 101 6.49 -2.84 10.11
CA LYS A 101 6.50 -4.18 9.51
C LYS A 101 5.14 -4.53 8.88
N VAL A 102 4.04 -4.29 9.59
CA VAL A 102 2.68 -4.53 9.07
C VAL A 102 2.41 -3.68 7.83
N LEU A 103 2.74 -2.40 7.87
CA LEU A 103 2.58 -1.48 6.73
C LEU A 103 3.45 -1.93 5.54
N GLY A 104 4.69 -2.33 5.79
CA GLY A 104 5.61 -2.85 4.77
C GLY A 104 5.05 -4.08 4.09
N MET A 105 4.58 -5.06 4.87
CA MET A 105 3.91 -6.25 4.35
C MET A 105 2.69 -5.89 3.48
N CYS A 106 1.85 -4.93 3.91
CA CYS A 106 0.68 -4.51 3.13
C CYS A 106 1.08 -3.90 1.78
N ILE A 107 2.12 -3.08 1.76
CA ILE A 107 2.67 -2.47 0.54
C ILE A 107 3.26 -3.55 -0.36
N ASP A 108 4.03 -4.48 0.19
CA ASP A 108 4.65 -5.59 -0.55
C ASP A 108 3.58 -6.46 -1.24
N GLN A 109 2.55 -6.87 -0.50
CA GLN A 109 1.44 -7.64 -1.07
C GLN A 109 0.69 -6.86 -2.14
N GLY A 110 0.46 -5.56 -1.94
CA GLY A 110 -0.15 -4.70 -2.95
C GLY A 110 0.67 -4.60 -4.24
N CYS A 111 1.99 -4.47 -4.14
CA CYS A 111 2.89 -4.43 -5.30
C CYS A 111 3.02 -5.78 -6.01
N THR A 112 3.01 -6.89 -5.27
CA THR A 112 2.94 -8.24 -5.86
C THR A 112 1.66 -8.39 -6.66
N LYS A 113 0.51 -8.04 -6.08
CA LYS A 113 -0.78 -8.10 -6.77
C LYS A 113 -0.80 -7.22 -8.03
N LEU A 114 -0.20 -6.03 -7.96
CA LEU A 114 -0.08 -5.11 -9.09
C LEU A 114 0.74 -5.75 -10.23
N THR A 115 1.82 -6.45 -9.89
CA THR A 115 2.66 -7.17 -10.85
C THR A 115 1.89 -8.32 -11.50
N ASP A 116 1.15 -9.11 -10.71
CA ASP A 116 0.29 -10.20 -11.21
C ASP A 116 -0.80 -9.69 -12.17
N ASP A 117 -1.34 -8.50 -11.89
CA ASP A 117 -2.35 -7.86 -12.76
C ASP A 117 -1.74 -7.37 -14.07
N VAL A 118 -0.52 -6.82 -14.04
CA VAL A 118 0.23 -6.51 -15.26
C VAL A 118 0.47 -7.78 -16.07
N ASP A 119 0.97 -8.85 -15.46
CA ASP A 119 1.18 -10.13 -16.14
C ASP A 119 -0.10 -10.66 -16.79
N THR A 120 -1.23 -10.54 -16.09
CA THR A 120 -2.54 -10.91 -16.63
C THR A 120 -2.92 -10.07 -17.84
N CYS A 121 -2.67 -8.75 -17.81
CA CYS A 121 -2.89 -7.89 -18.98
C CYS A 121 -2.06 -8.35 -20.19
N PHE A 122 -0.78 -8.67 -19.99
CA PHE A 122 0.08 -9.15 -21.07
C PHE A 122 -0.41 -10.50 -21.63
N ARG A 123 -0.85 -11.43 -20.78
CA ARG A 123 -1.45 -12.70 -21.23
C ARG A 123 -2.70 -12.47 -22.08
N ASN A 124 -3.62 -11.61 -21.61
CA ASN A 124 -4.86 -11.32 -22.33
C ASN A 124 -4.59 -10.65 -23.69
N MET A 125 -3.61 -9.73 -23.75
CA MET A 125 -3.23 -9.09 -25.01
C MET A 125 -2.59 -10.06 -26.01
N ARG A 126 -1.83 -11.06 -25.55
CA ARG A 126 -1.28 -12.12 -26.42
C ARG A 126 -2.41 -12.99 -26.98
N ALA A 127 -3.31 -13.47 -26.13
CA ALA A 127 -4.46 -14.26 -26.55
C ALA A 127 -5.32 -13.52 -27.61
N ALA A 128 -5.56 -12.23 -27.42
CA ALA A 128 -6.30 -11.42 -28.38
C ALA A 128 -5.59 -11.24 -29.74
N GLN A 129 -4.25 -11.29 -29.78
CA GLN A 129 -3.50 -11.27 -31.05
C GLN A 129 -3.57 -12.61 -31.78
N ASP A 130 -3.53 -13.71 -31.05
CA ASP A 130 -3.64 -15.06 -31.62
C ASP A 130 -5.04 -15.29 -32.23
N GLU A 131 -6.10 -14.76 -31.60
CA GLU A 131 -7.48 -14.86 -32.11
C GLU A 131 -7.77 -13.99 -33.35
N CYS A 132 -7.11 -12.84 -33.50
CA CYS A 132 -7.25 -11.95 -34.66
C CYS A 132 -6.29 -12.29 -35.83
N GLY A 133 -5.36 -13.23 -35.64
CA GLY A 133 -4.30 -13.57 -36.59
C GLY A 133 -4.65 -14.59 -37.68
N SER A 134 -5.89 -15.06 -37.77
CA SER A 134 -6.31 -16.02 -38.81
C SER A 134 -7.04 -15.30 -39.95
N GLY A 135 -6.30 -14.82 -40.94
CA GLY A 135 -6.90 -14.10 -42.07
C GLY A 135 -6.05 -13.77 -43.29
N ASP A 136 -4.72 -13.93 -43.30
CA ASP A 136 -3.96 -13.88 -44.55
C ASP A 136 -2.63 -14.65 -44.48
N GLN A 137 -2.38 -15.45 -45.52
CA GLN A 137 -1.35 -16.49 -45.58
C GLN A 137 0.06 -15.98 -45.96
N ALA A 138 1.03 -16.80 -45.56
CA ALA A 138 2.27 -17.16 -46.27
C ALA A 138 3.54 -16.30 -46.11
N ALA A 139 4.62 -17.04 -45.85
CA ALA A 139 6.03 -16.74 -46.07
C ALA A 139 6.73 -15.74 -45.12
N ALA A 140 7.19 -16.25 -43.98
CA ALA A 140 8.62 -16.29 -43.67
C ALA A 140 8.84 -17.03 -42.35
N SER A 141 9.73 -18.01 -42.40
CA SER A 141 10.37 -18.65 -41.26
C SER A 141 10.92 -17.62 -40.27
N ALA A 142 10.22 -17.42 -39.16
CA ALA A 142 10.78 -16.98 -37.90
C ALA A 142 10.00 -17.71 -36.81
N THR A 143 10.73 -18.38 -35.94
CA THR A 143 10.24 -18.99 -34.69
C THR A 143 9.16 -18.13 -34.02
N PRO A 144 8.09 -18.71 -33.45
CA PRO A 144 7.15 -17.95 -32.64
C PRO A 144 7.83 -17.60 -31.31
N GLU A 145 8.73 -16.62 -31.32
CA GLU A 145 9.07 -15.90 -30.11
C GLU A 145 7.82 -15.11 -29.74
N ALA A 146 6.96 -15.74 -28.94
CA ALA A 146 5.76 -15.15 -28.37
C ALA A 146 6.14 -13.76 -27.86
N THR A 147 5.68 -12.71 -28.54
CA THR A 147 6.25 -11.39 -28.32
C THR A 147 5.96 -10.97 -26.89
N THR A 148 6.99 -10.92 -26.06
CA THR A 148 6.84 -10.73 -24.61
C THR A 148 6.55 -9.29 -24.23
N ALA A 149 6.76 -8.36 -25.16
CA ALA A 149 6.70 -6.91 -24.97
C ALA A 149 5.73 -6.22 -25.94
N PHE A 150 5.06 -5.17 -25.48
CA PHE A 150 4.17 -4.34 -26.31
C PHE A 150 4.59 -2.88 -26.25
N ALA A 151 4.26 -2.10 -27.30
CA ALA A 151 4.48 -0.66 -27.28
C ALA A 151 3.71 -0.03 -26.11
N MET A 152 4.36 0.84 -25.31
CA MET A 152 3.77 1.47 -24.13
C MET A 152 2.41 2.13 -24.42
N ALA A 153 2.26 2.81 -25.57
CA ALA A 153 0.99 3.41 -25.99
C ALA A 153 -0.18 2.42 -26.07
N LYS A 154 0.08 1.17 -26.47
CA LYS A 154 -0.93 0.11 -26.57
C LYS A 154 -1.27 -0.49 -25.20
N LEU A 155 -0.33 -0.44 -24.25
CA LEU A 155 -0.50 -0.99 -22.91
C LEU A 155 -1.31 -0.08 -21.99
N LEU A 156 -1.12 1.24 -22.08
CA LEU A 156 -1.76 2.21 -21.18
C LEU A 156 -3.28 2.05 -21.03
N PRO A 157 -4.08 1.86 -22.11
CA PRO A 157 -5.52 1.67 -21.98
C PRO A 157 -5.88 0.37 -21.25
N VAL A 158 -5.17 -0.72 -21.54
CA VAL A 158 -5.42 -2.04 -20.95
C VAL A 158 -5.08 -2.02 -19.46
N LEU A 159 -3.91 -1.48 -19.12
CA LEU A 159 -3.48 -1.29 -17.74
C LEU A 159 -4.46 -0.40 -16.97
N ARG A 160 -4.91 0.72 -17.55
CA ARG A 160 -5.90 1.59 -16.91
C ARG A 160 -7.18 0.82 -16.58
N ASN A 161 -7.71 0.05 -17.53
CA ASN A 161 -8.96 -0.68 -17.31
C ASN A 161 -8.80 -1.77 -16.26
N SER A 162 -7.72 -2.56 -16.33
CA SER A 162 -7.48 -3.66 -15.40
C SER A 162 -7.13 -3.18 -14.00
N LEU A 163 -6.23 -2.19 -13.86
CA LEU A 163 -5.71 -1.76 -12.56
C LEU A 163 -6.65 -0.82 -11.81
N VAL A 164 -7.46 -0.02 -12.52
CA VAL A 164 -8.36 0.98 -11.89
C VAL A 164 -9.76 0.41 -11.69
N SER A 165 -10.28 -0.37 -12.64
CA SER A 165 -11.68 -0.81 -12.61
C SER A 165 -11.88 -2.16 -11.94
N ALA A 166 -10.86 -3.03 -11.91
CA ALA A 166 -10.95 -4.35 -11.29
C ALA A 166 -10.53 -4.33 -9.80
N ARG A 167 -10.73 -3.22 -9.07
CA ARG A 167 -10.30 -3.13 -7.67
C ARG A 167 -11.13 -4.09 -6.82
N GLN A 168 -10.51 -5.20 -6.43
CA GLN A 168 -11.16 -6.37 -5.86
C GLN A 168 -11.21 -6.33 -4.33
N ASP A 169 -12.40 -6.52 -3.77
CA ASP A 169 -12.62 -6.85 -2.35
C ASP A 169 -11.75 -8.02 -1.87
N ALA A 170 -11.32 -8.90 -2.78
CA ALA A 170 -10.44 -10.02 -2.49
C ALA A 170 -9.09 -9.58 -1.89
N PHE A 171 -8.47 -8.53 -2.43
CA PHE A 171 -7.19 -8.04 -1.89
C PHE A 171 -7.35 -7.51 -0.46
N LEU A 172 -8.41 -6.72 -0.21
CA LEU A 172 -8.71 -6.22 1.13
C LEU A 172 -8.93 -7.38 2.11
N LYS A 173 -9.67 -8.41 1.70
CA LYS A 173 -9.89 -9.62 2.52
C LYS A 173 -8.58 -10.33 2.86
N THR A 174 -7.67 -10.48 1.89
CA THR A 174 -6.34 -11.07 2.12
C THR A 174 -5.54 -10.28 3.15
N ILE A 175 -5.52 -8.95 3.05
CA ILE A 175 -4.83 -8.08 4.00
C ILE A 175 -5.42 -8.20 5.41
N LEU A 176 -6.75 -8.16 5.52
CA LEU A 176 -7.45 -8.29 6.82
C LEU A 176 -7.26 -9.66 7.48
N GLN A 177 -6.95 -10.69 6.69
CA GLN A 177 -6.66 -12.03 7.16
C GLN A 177 -5.16 -12.28 7.42
N ALA A 178 -4.29 -11.31 7.11
CA ALA A 178 -2.85 -11.46 7.30
C ALA A 178 -2.51 -11.61 8.79
N GLU A 179 -1.80 -12.68 9.13
CA GLU A 179 -1.50 -13.02 10.52
C GLU A 179 -0.70 -11.92 11.23
N LEU A 180 0.23 -11.28 10.52
CA LEU A 180 1.02 -10.17 11.08
C LEU A 180 0.15 -8.98 11.51
N LEU A 181 -0.87 -8.63 10.70
CA LEU A 181 -1.83 -7.58 11.06
C LEU A 181 -2.67 -8.01 12.26
N ARG A 182 -3.19 -9.25 12.25
CA ARG A 182 -4.04 -9.78 13.32
C ARG A 182 -3.30 -9.86 14.65
N SER A 183 -2.05 -10.30 14.63
CA SER A 183 -1.17 -10.35 15.81
C SER A 183 -0.87 -8.95 16.34
N MET A 184 -0.55 -7.98 15.47
CA MET A 184 -0.38 -6.59 15.91
C MET A 184 -1.65 -6.03 16.56
N LEU A 185 -2.81 -6.24 15.95
CA LEU A 185 -4.09 -5.77 16.51
C LEU A 185 -4.41 -6.41 17.86
N ALA A 186 -4.10 -7.70 18.05
CA ALA A 186 -4.24 -8.38 19.32
C ALA A 186 -3.33 -7.76 20.40
N ASN A 187 -2.05 -7.50 20.07
CA ASN A 187 -1.10 -6.89 20.99
C ASN A 187 -1.51 -5.46 21.37
N VAL A 188 -1.99 -4.68 20.40
CA VAL A 188 -2.53 -3.33 20.67
C VAL A 188 -3.74 -3.44 21.58
N TYR A 189 -4.72 -4.29 21.24
CA TYR A 189 -5.91 -4.46 22.07
C TYR A 189 -5.54 -4.86 23.51
N GLU A 190 -4.64 -5.82 23.67
CA GLU A 190 -4.16 -6.27 24.98
C GLU A 190 -3.53 -5.10 25.77
N ALA A 191 -2.61 -4.35 25.15
CA ALA A 191 -1.92 -3.23 25.81
C ALA A 191 -2.88 -2.15 26.33
N PHE A 192 -3.95 -1.84 25.60
CA PHE A 192 -4.95 -0.83 26.01
C PHE A 192 -6.03 -1.37 26.95
N CYS A 193 -6.16 -2.70 27.10
CA CYS A 193 -7.18 -3.33 27.95
C CYS A 193 -6.62 -3.88 29.28
N GLN A 194 -5.31 -3.82 29.51
CA GLN A 194 -4.66 -4.36 30.73
C GLN A 194 -4.94 -3.57 32.03
N THR A 195 -5.96 -2.71 32.07
CA THR A 195 -6.24 -1.78 33.18
C THR A 195 -7.00 -2.36 34.39
N GLU A 196 -7.20 -3.68 34.51
CA GLU A 196 -7.94 -4.26 35.67
C GLU A 196 -7.08 -4.97 36.74
N ASP A 197 -5.79 -5.25 36.52
CA ASP A 197 -4.98 -6.00 37.50
C ASP A 197 -3.98 -5.16 38.32
N ALA A 198 -3.64 -3.94 37.89
CA ALA A 198 -2.71 -3.08 38.63
C ALA A 198 -3.30 -2.55 39.95
N ASP A 199 -4.61 -2.30 40.00
CA ASP A 199 -5.29 -1.81 41.20
C ASP A 199 -5.59 -2.93 42.22
N ARG A 200 -5.63 -4.21 41.80
CA ARG A 200 -5.82 -5.35 42.73
C ARG A 200 -4.55 -5.69 43.50
N ILE A 201 -3.37 -5.37 42.99
CA ILE A 201 -2.10 -5.66 43.69
C ILE A 201 -1.82 -4.62 44.77
N ASN A 202 -2.19 -3.35 44.57
CA ASN A 202 -2.00 -2.29 45.56
C ASN A 202 -2.96 -2.38 46.75
N HIS A 203 -4.13 -3.01 46.60
CA HIS A 203 -5.06 -3.21 47.72
C HIS A 203 -4.73 -4.41 48.63
N ASN A 204 -3.83 -5.32 48.22
CA ASN A 204 -3.42 -6.48 49.00
C ASN A 204 -2.12 -6.27 49.82
N LEU A 205 -1.55 -5.06 49.79
CA LEU A 205 -0.32 -4.71 50.53
C LEU A 205 -0.55 -3.74 51.70
N ALA A 206 -1.79 -3.47 52.10
CA ALA A 206 -2.04 -2.78 53.38
C ALA A 206 -1.76 -3.75 54.55
N PRO A 207 -0.73 -3.53 55.38
CA PRO A 207 -0.59 -4.30 56.61
C PRO A 207 -1.69 -3.85 57.56
N LEU A 208 -2.43 -4.83 58.09
CA LEU A 208 -3.30 -4.68 59.24
C LEU A 208 -2.55 -3.89 60.33
N SER A 209 -3.07 -2.70 60.65
CA SER A 209 -2.72 -1.96 61.88
C SER A 209 -3.41 -2.58 63.08
#